data_AF-A0A419J998-F1
#
_entry.id   AF-A0A419J998-F1
#
_cell.length_a   1.000
_cell.length_b   1.000
_cell.length_c   1.000
_cell.angle_alpha   90.00
_cell.angle_beta   90.00
_cell.angle_gamma   90.00
#
_symmetry.space_group_name_H-M   'P 1'
#
loop_
_entity.id
_entity.type
_entity.pdbx_description
1 polymer ?
#
loop_
_entity_poly.entity_id
_entity_poly.type
_entity_poly.pdbx_seq_one_letter_code
_entity_poly.pdbx_strand_id
1 'polypeptide(L)'
;EEAKKQGLRNITTILSDGETRLHDESVDVILLYGVLPEIKDKESVLRELHRVLKPDGYVSTRFCFRIKKDRVLGIMESAGFSLIEQKGRILNFEKICNR
;
A
#
# COMPACT_ATOMS: atom_id res chain seq x y z
N GLU A 1 11.65 -4.10 -16.88
CA GLU A 1 12.25 -3.74 -18.19
C GLU A 1 12.73 -2.30 -18.28
N GLU A 2 11.90 -1.27 -18.13
CA GLU A 2 12.35 0.13 -18.33
C GLU A 2 13.43 0.60 -17.33
N ALA A 3 13.28 0.33 -16.03
CA ALA A 3 14.29 0.71 -15.02
C ALA A 3 15.69 0.12 -15.32
N LYS A 4 15.74 -1.12 -15.84
CA LYS A 4 17.00 -1.76 -16.26
C LYS A 4 17.59 -1.07 -17.49
N LYS A 5 16.76 -0.73 -18.48
CA LYS A 5 17.19 0.03 -19.67
C LYS A 5 17.77 1.40 -19.31
N GLN A 6 17.20 2.04 -18.30
CA GLN A 6 17.66 3.33 -17.77
C GLN A 6 18.84 3.19 -16.78
N GLY A 7 19.35 1.98 -16.53
CA GLY A 7 20.49 1.75 -15.64
C GLY A 7 20.23 2.01 -14.16
N LEU A 8 18.97 2.04 -13.72
CA LEU A 8 18.59 2.31 -12.33
C LEU A 8 18.87 1.09 -11.45
N ARG A 9 19.87 1.20 -10.58
CA ARG A 9 20.35 0.09 -9.72
C ARG A 9 19.57 -0.05 -8.42
N ASN A 10 18.83 0.97 -8.02
CA ASN A 10 18.05 1.06 -6.79
C ASN A 10 16.57 0.68 -6.97
N ILE A 11 16.23 0.02 -8.09
CA ILE A 11 14.87 -0.44 -8.37
C ILE A 11 14.91 -1.95 -8.58
N THR A 12 14.17 -2.67 -7.75
CA THR A 12 14.01 -4.12 -7.86
C THR A 12 12.55 -4.45 -8.10
N THR A 13 12.29 -5.25 -9.12
CA THR A 13 10.94 -5.75 -9.42
C THR A 13 10.74 -7.11 -8.77
N ILE A 14 9.67 -7.25 -7.99
CA ILE A 14 9.24 -8.52 -7.41
C ILE A 14 8.01 -8.99 -8.18
N LEU A 15 8.04 -10.24 -8.65
CA LEU A 15 6.85 -10.93 -9.15
C LEU A 15 6.36 -11.87 -8.05
N SER A 16 5.15 -11.62 -7.56
CA SER A 16 4.49 -12.43 -6.53
C SER A 16 3.00 -12.54 -6.83
N ASP A 17 2.37 -13.55 -6.24
CA ASP A 17 0.93 -13.82 -6.23
C ASP A 17 0.25 -13.38 -4.91
N GLY A 18 1.00 -12.69 -4.03
CA GLY A 18 0.51 -12.19 -2.75
C GLY A 18 1.63 -12.08 -1.73
N GLU A 19 2.58 -13.02 -1.72
CA GLU A 19 3.73 -13.02 -0.81
C GLU A 19 4.93 -12.33 -1.45
N THR A 20 5.28 -11.14 -0.98
CA THR A 20 6.38 -10.34 -1.53
C THR A 20 7.76 -10.92 -1.24
N ARG A 21 7.86 -11.80 -0.23
CA ARG A 21 9.11 -12.33 0.35
C ARG A 21 10.03 -11.25 0.96
N LEU A 22 9.51 -10.03 1.14
CA LEU A 22 10.18 -9.02 1.96
C LEU A 22 10.12 -9.42 3.43
N HIS A 23 11.08 -8.95 4.20
CA HIS A 23 11.07 -9.13 5.65
C HIS A 23 9.91 -8.36 6.29
N ASP A 24 9.48 -8.82 7.45
CA ASP A 24 8.52 -8.07 8.28
C ASP A 24 9.09 -6.69 8.59
N GLU A 25 8.23 -5.67 8.60
CA GLU A 25 8.57 -4.31 9.03
C GLU A 25 9.83 -3.74 8.35
N SER A 26 9.98 -4.01 7.05
CA SER A 26 11.16 -3.58 6.27
C SER A 26 10.90 -2.40 5.34
N VAL A 27 9.65 -1.97 5.18
CA VAL A 27 9.24 -0.93 4.21
C VAL A 27 8.78 0.33 4.94
N ASP A 28 9.38 1.47 4.62
CA ASP A 28 9.02 2.78 5.18
C ASP A 28 7.75 3.37 4.53
N VAL A 29 7.61 3.21 3.21
CA VAL A 29 6.52 3.85 2.44
C VAL A 29 5.97 2.89 1.39
N ILE A 30 4.64 2.77 1.34
CA ILE A 30 3.93 1.99 0.32
C ILE A 30 3.08 2.93 -0.54
N LEU A 31 3.17 2.82 -1.87
CA LEU A 31 2.43 3.67 -2.81
C LEU A 31 1.46 2.83 -3.64
N LEU A 32 0.15 3.07 -3.50
CA LEU A 32 -0.91 2.38 -4.26
C LEU A 32 -1.72 3.37 -5.11
N TYR A 33 -1.23 3.70 -6.30
CA TYR A 33 -1.86 4.70 -7.17
C TYR A 33 -2.58 4.04 -8.35
N GLY A 34 -3.92 3.98 -8.26
CA GLY A 34 -4.76 3.31 -9.26
C GLY A 34 -4.81 1.78 -9.13
N VAL A 35 -4.15 1.22 -8.12
CA VAL A 35 -4.00 -0.23 -7.92
C VAL A 35 -5.17 -0.83 -7.12
N LEU A 36 -5.62 -0.16 -6.04
CA LEU A 36 -6.67 -0.68 -5.15
C LEU A 36 -7.94 -1.19 -5.87
N PRO A 37 -8.48 -0.53 -6.91
CA PRO A 37 -9.64 -1.03 -7.65
C PRO A 37 -9.39 -2.37 -8.38
N GLU A 38 -8.15 -2.64 -8.79
CA GLU A 38 -7.78 -3.80 -9.61
C GLU A 38 -7.51 -5.06 -8.79
N ILE A 39 -7.21 -4.90 -7.51
CA ILE A 39 -6.92 -6.03 -6.62
C ILE A 39 -8.21 -6.82 -6.39
N LYS A 40 -8.24 -8.09 -6.81
CA LYS A 40 -9.38 -8.99 -6.56
C LYS A 40 -9.46 -9.36 -5.09
N ASP A 41 -8.39 -9.96 -4.56
CA ASP A 41 -8.24 -10.31 -3.15
C ASP A 41 -7.54 -9.18 -2.39
N LYS A 42 -8.33 -8.21 -1.95
CA LYS A 42 -7.82 -7.03 -1.22
C LYS A 42 -7.31 -7.42 0.17
N GLU A 43 -7.94 -8.41 0.79
CA GLU A 43 -7.63 -8.79 2.16
C GLU A 43 -6.22 -9.40 2.23
N SER A 44 -5.91 -10.35 1.35
CA SER A 44 -4.58 -10.97 1.28
C SER A 44 -3.48 -9.94 1.01
N VAL A 45 -3.67 -9.08 0.00
CA VAL A 45 -2.69 -8.04 -0.33
C VAL A 45 -2.52 -7.04 0.82
N LEU A 46 -3.61 -6.55 1.42
CA LEU A 46 -3.49 -5.58 2.50
C LEU A 46 -2.86 -6.18 3.75
N ARG A 47 -3.08 -7.47 4.04
CA ARG A 47 -2.39 -8.21 5.10
C ARG A 47 -0.89 -8.26 4.87
N GLU A 48 -0.47 -8.53 3.64
CA GLU A 48 0.94 -8.52 3.27
C GLU A 48 1.55 -7.11 3.39
N LEU A 49 0.85 -6.08 2.91
CA LEU A 49 1.29 -4.69 3.05
C LEU A 49 1.43 -4.29 4.52
N HIS A 50 0.50 -4.73 5.37
CA HIS A 50 0.54 -4.52 6.81
C HIS A 50 1.74 -5.24 7.46
N ARG A 51 2.10 -6.45 7.00
CA ARG A 51 3.26 -7.21 7.50
C ARG A 51 4.58 -6.52 7.18
N VAL A 52 4.76 -6.06 5.94
CA VAL A 52 6.04 -5.48 5.49
C VAL A 52 6.21 -4.01 5.89
N LEU A 53 5.13 -3.28 6.16
CA LEU A 53 5.21 -1.87 6.58
C LEU A 53 5.77 -1.76 8.00
N LYS A 54 6.76 -0.89 8.16
CA LYS A 54 7.32 -0.51 9.46
C LYS A 54 6.27 0.13 10.38
N PRO A 55 6.46 0.06 11.72
CA PRO A 55 5.55 0.71 12.67
C PRO A 55 5.39 2.23 12.49
N ASP A 56 6.43 2.92 12.01
CA ASP A 56 6.45 4.36 11.71
C ASP A 56 6.25 4.67 10.21
N GLY A 57 6.01 3.64 9.40
CA GLY A 57 5.76 3.77 7.98
C GLY A 57 4.33 4.17 7.65
N TYR A 58 4.09 4.53 6.38
CA TYR A 58 2.75 4.87 5.91
C TYR A 58 2.44 4.31 4.52
N VAL A 59 1.14 4.09 4.27
CA VAL A 59 0.59 3.75 2.96
C VAL A 59 -0.04 5.01 2.37
N SER A 60 0.42 5.40 1.18
CA SER A 60 -0.17 6.46 0.38
C SER A 60 -0.99 5.88 -0.76
N THR A 61 -2.25 6.28 -0.83
CA THR A 61 -3.14 5.90 -1.94
C THR A 61 -4.01 7.07 -2.35
N ARG A 62 -4.81 6.89 -3.40
CA ARG A 62 -5.74 7.91 -3.89
C ARG A 62 -7.09 7.31 -4.23
N PHE A 63 -8.14 8.09 -4.00
CA PHE A 63 -9.45 7.82 -4.57
C PHE A 63 -9.60 8.51 -5.94
N CYS A 64 -10.50 8.00 -6.77
CA CYS A 64 -10.77 8.53 -8.10
C CYS A 64 -12.18 8.12 -8.56
N PHE A 65 -12.52 8.38 -9.82
CA PHE A 65 -13.82 7.99 -10.36
C PHE A 65 -14.09 6.47 -10.31
N ARG A 66 -13.02 5.64 -10.24
CA ARG A 66 -13.12 4.17 -10.15
C ARG A 66 -13.37 3.65 -8.74
N ILE A 67 -13.00 4.43 -7.72
CA ILE A 67 -13.21 4.06 -6.31
C ILE A 67 -13.46 5.32 -5.48
N LYS A 68 -14.65 5.38 -4.88
CA LYS A 68 -15.06 6.50 -4.01
C LYS A 68 -14.22 6.52 -2.73
N LYS A 69 -14.05 7.73 -2.16
CA LYS A 69 -13.30 7.95 -0.92
C LYS A 69 -13.75 7.02 0.21
N ASP A 70 -15.06 6.97 0.49
CA ASP A 70 -15.60 6.20 1.62
C ASP A 70 -15.30 4.69 1.49
N ARG A 71 -15.27 4.18 0.25
CA ARG A 71 -14.89 2.80 -0.01
C ARG A 71 -13.41 2.55 0.26
N VAL A 72 -12.53 3.50 -0.08
CA VAL A 72 -11.10 3.40 0.28
C VAL A 72 -10.95 3.42 1.79
N LEU A 73 -11.62 4.33 2.49
CA LEU A 73 -11.56 4.42 3.95
C LEU A 73 -11.98 3.11 4.61
N GLY A 74 -13.14 2.55 4.24
CA GLY A 74 -13.63 1.29 4.83
C GLY A 74 -12.71 0.09 4.54
N ILE A 75 -12.13 0.01 3.33
CA ILE A 75 -11.16 -1.05 3.00
C ILE A 75 -9.92 -0.92 3.88
N MET A 76 -9.35 0.27 4.01
CA MET A 76 -8.14 0.51 4.79
C MET A 76 -8.38 0.27 6.28
N GLU A 77 -9.50 0.75 6.83
CA GLU A 77 -9.91 0.53 8.22
C GLU A 77 -10.08 -0.96 8.54
N SER A 78 -10.78 -1.72 7.68
CA SER A 78 -10.93 -3.17 7.86
C SER A 78 -9.61 -3.95 7.82
N ALA A 79 -8.57 -3.36 7.21
CA ALA A 79 -7.25 -3.95 7.09
C ALA A 79 -6.28 -3.48 8.18
N GLY A 80 -6.76 -2.76 9.20
CA GLY A 80 -5.94 -2.31 10.32
C GLY A 80 -5.12 -1.06 10.00
N PHE A 81 -5.64 -0.16 9.16
CA PHE A 81 -5.00 1.13 8.88
C PHE A 81 -5.87 2.30 9.32
N SER A 82 -5.27 3.32 9.92
CA SER A 82 -5.91 4.59 10.30
C SER A 82 -5.48 5.72 9.37
N LEU A 83 -6.40 6.63 9.04
CA LEU A 83 -6.09 7.78 8.20
C LEU A 83 -5.28 8.82 8.99
N ILE A 84 -4.10 9.17 8.50
CA ILE A 84 -3.24 10.23 9.05
C ILE A 84 -3.66 11.59 8.47
N GLU A 85 -3.73 11.68 7.14
CA GLU A 85 -3.99 12.94 6.45
C GLU A 85 -4.65 12.74 5.08
N GLN A 86 -5.29 13.81 4.59
CA GLN A 86 -5.77 13.92 3.22
C GLN A 86 -5.18 15.18 2.56
N LYS A 87 -4.59 14.98 1.37
CA LYS A 87 -4.11 16.07 0.50
C LYS A 87 -4.78 15.95 -0.88
N GLY A 88 -5.83 16.74 -1.09
CA GLY A 88 -6.65 16.65 -2.30
C GLY A 88 -7.30 15.26 -2.42
N ARG A 89 -6.88 14.47 -3.41
CA ARG A 89 -7.36 13.08 -3.61
C ARG A 89 -6.44 12.01 -3.01
N ILE A 90 -5.32 12.41 -2.41
CA ILE A 90 -4.36 11.52 -1.77
C ILE A 90 -4.78 11.33 -0.31
N LEU A 91 -4.72 10.09 0.14
CA LEU A 91 -4.99 9.65 1.51
C LEU A 91 -3.75 8.91 2.01
N ASN A 92 -3.23 9.31 3.16
CA ASN A 92 -2.09 8.66 3.79
C ASN A 92 -2.56 7.98 5.08
N PHE A 93 -2.14 6.73 5.27
CA PHE A 93 -2.57 5.89 6.36
C PHE A 93 -1.38 5.30 7.12
N GLU A 94 -1.51 5.19 8.44
CA GLU A 94 -0.58 4.46 9.30
C GLU A 94 -1.15 3.09 9.63
N LYS A 95 -0.29 2.18 10.05
CA LYS A 95 -0.65 0.86 10.57
C LYS A 95 -1.15 0.99 12.01
N ILE A 96 -2.29 0.36 12.32
CA ILE A 96 -2.80 0.29 13.69
C ILE A 96 -2.06 -0.85 14.40
N CYS A 97 -1.08 -0.50 15.24
CA CYS A 97 -0.44 -1.45 16.13
C CYS A 97 -1.25 -1.51 17.44
N ASN A 98 -1.87 -2.65 17.74
CA ASN A 98 -2.35 -2.91 19.10
C ASN A 98 -1.12 -2.93 20.02
N ARG A 99 -1.02 -1.95 20.92
CA ARG A 99 0.01 -1.92 21.97
C ARG A 99 -0.32 -2.90 23.09
#